data_AF-A0A3E1NSK5-F1
#
_entry.id   AF-A0A3E1NSK5-F1
#
_cell.length_a   1.000
_cell.length_b   1.000
_cell.length_c   1.000
_cell.angle_alpha   90.00
_cell.angle_beta   90.00
_cell.angle_gamma   90.00
#
_symmetry.space_group_name_H-M   'P 1'
#
loop_
_entity.id
_entity.type
_entity.pdbx_description
1 polymer ?
#
loop_
_entity_poly.entity_id
_entity_poly.type
_entity_poly.pdbx_seq_one_letter_code
_entity_poly.pdbx_strand_id
1 'polypeptide(L)'
;MKFPPHLGATLKEGLKSGAKATVTGTMNLAPTGQKEISMLSVSTGGKTFSDTGVSSVAPAQETFISGSGKITSLQLNRENMLAGLLIDNNTVLRIPPLSAMQLASSLQVGSAVAFTGMKRALNAGEALQGNYTLVHCQTITVNGHQYLAQ
;
A
#
# COMPACT_ATOMS: atom_id res chain seq x y z
N MET A 1 -1.77 14.45 30.18
CA MET A 1 -1.17 14.66 28.84
C MET A 1 -1.57 13.48 27.98
N LYS A 2 -2.17 13.74 26.81
CA LYS A 2 -2.65 12.68 25.92
C LYS A 2 -1.69 12.57 24.74
N PHE A 3 -1.23 11.34 24.49
CA PHE A 3 -0.29 11.03 23.42
C PHE A 3 -1.06 10.33 22.30
N PRO A 4 -0.76 10.62 21.02
CA PRO A 4 -1.21 9.80 19.92
C PRO A 4 -0.65 8.37 20.05
N PRO A 5 -1.41 7.33 19.66
CA PRO A 5 -1.02 5.93 19.86
C PRO A 5 0.29 5.57 19.15
N HIS A 6 0.58 6.18 17.99
CA HIS A 6 1.85 5.97 17.27
C HIS A 6 3.07 6.56 17.99
N LEU A 7 2.89 7.65 18.74
CA LEU A 7 3.95 8.25 19.54
C LEU A 7 4.20 7.49 20.85
N GLY A 8 3.16 6.92 21.44
CA GLY A 8 3.29 6.13 22.67
C GLY A 8 4.23 4.92 22.53
N ALA A 9 4.24 4.28 21.36
CA ALA A 9 5.16 3.18 21.05
C ALA A 9 6.61 3.67 20.91
N THR A 10 6.84 4.69 20.09
CA THR A 10 8.17 5.27 19.83
C THR A 10 8.82 5.85 21.11
N LEU A 11 8.01 6.42 22.00
CA LEU A 11 8.48 6.98 23.26
C LEU A 11 8.88 5.91 24.29
N LYS A 12 8.19 4.76 24.32
CA LYS A 12 8.53 3.64 25.21
C LYS A 12 9.88 3.01 24.85
N GLU A 13 10.23 2.98 23.58
CA GLU A 13 11.51 2.42 23.12
C GLU A 13 12.69 3.42 23.29
N GLY A 14 12.41 4.72 23.24
CA GLY A 14 13.44 5.77 23.26
C GLY A 14 13.77 6.40 24.62
N LEU A 15 12.88 6.31 25.61
CA LEU A 15 13.01 7.04 26.89
C LEU A 15 13.39 6.14 28.05
N LYS A 16 14.53 6.42 28.67
CA LYS A 16 14.91 5.84 29.98
C LYS A 16 14.22 6.64 31.10
N SER A 17 13.67 5.92 32.10
CA SER A 17 13.06 6.53 33.28
C SER A 17 14.05 7.50 33.97
N GLY A 18 13.62 8.73 34.27
CA GLY A 18 14.45 9.76 34.91
C GLY A 18 15.12 10.78 33.97
N ALA A 19 14.97 10.64 32.65
CA ALA A 19 15.50 11.63 31.70
C ALA A 19 14.71 12.95 31.70
N LYS A 20 15.41 14.09 31.65
CA LYS A 20 14.78 15.41 31.46
C LYS A 20 14.27 15.53 30.02
N ALA A 21 13.00 15.88 29.86
CA ALA A 21 12.34 16.05 28.57
C ALA A 21 11.70 17.43 28.45
N THR A 22 11.90 18.09 27.31
CA THR A 22 11.19 19.31 26.95
C THR A 22 10.04 18.94 26.02
N VAL A 23 8.82 19.33 26.39
CA VAL A 23 7.60 19.03 25.63
C VAL A 23 7.05 20.31 25.03
N THR A 24 6.84 20.30 23.71
CA THR A 24 6.15 21.37 22.98
C THR A 24 4.76 20.86 22.59
N GLY A 25 3.71 21.63 22.84
CA GLY A 25 2.33 21.23 22.54
C GLY A 25 1.36 22.41 22.59
N THR A 26 0.13 22.20 22.11
CA THR A 26 -0.96 23.16 22.19
C THR A 26 -1.81 22.89 23.43
N MET A 27 -2.19 23.95 24.15
CA MET A 27 -3.06 23.85 25.32
C MET A 27 -4.51 24.03 24.87
N ASN A 28 -5.32 23.01 25.10
CA ASN A 28 -6.76 22.99 24.83
C ASN A 28 -7.52 22.96 26.16
N LEU A 29 -8.68 23.61 26.21
CA LEU A 29 -9.58 23.50 27.36
C LEU A 29 -10.64 22.46 27.02
N ALA A 30 -10.65 21.35 27.76
CA ALA A 30 -11.68 20.34 27.61
C ALA A 30 -13.05 20.93 28.01
N PRO A 31 -14.17 20.41 27.46
CA PRO A 31 -15.53 20.85 27.82
C PRO A 31 -15.85 20.74 29.32
N THR A 32 -15.07 19.93 30.06
CA THR A 32 -15.14 19.73 31.51
C THR A 32 -14.32 20.75 32.32
N GLY A 33 -13.73 21.76 31.67
CA GLY A 33 -12.91 22.81 32.30
C GLY A 33 -11.46 22.40 32.60
N GLN A 34 -11.04 21.20 32.22
CA GLN A 34 -9.68 20.74 32.41
C GLN A 34 -8.76 21.25 31.29
N LYS A 35 -7.57 21.74 31.65
CA LYS A 35 -6.54 22.12 30.68
C LYS A 35 -5.82 20.86 30.20
N GLU A 36 -5.99 20.54 28.92
CA GLU A 36 -5.32 19.44 28.25
C GLU A 36 -4.20 19.98 27.37
N ILE A 37 -3.03 19.33 27.39
CA ILE A 37 -1.93 19.67 26.49
C ILE A 37 -1.86 18.57 25.43
N SER A 38 -2.08 18.96 24.17
CA SER A 38 -1.86 18.14 22.98
C SER A 38 -0.41 18.30 22.55
N MET A 39 0.38 17.23 22.66
CA MET A 39 1.81 17.24 22.37
C MET A 39 2.07 17.33 20.86
N LEU A 40 2.92 18.26 20.43
CA LEU A 40 3.43 18.38 19.05
C LEU A 40 4.86 17.86 18.91
N SER A 41 5.70 18.00 19.92
CA SER A 41 7.04 17.40 19.92
C SER A 41 7.58 17.23 21.33
N VAL A 42 8.56 16.32 21.48
CA VAL A 42 9.30 16.10 22.71
C VAL A 42 10.78 15.97 22.41
N SER A 43 11.61 16.71 23.13
CA SER A 43 13.08 16.69 22.98
C SER A 43 13.74 16.23 24.26
N THR A 44 14.64 15.25 24.17
CA THR A 44 15.40 14.70 25.31
C THR A 44 16.84 14.41 24.89
N GLY A 45 17.83 14.86 25.66
CA GLY A 45 19.24 14.55 25.39
C GLY A 45 19.73 14.91 23.98
N GLY A 46 19.19 15.97 23.37
CA GLY A 46 19.54 16.39 22.00
C GLY A 46 18.77 15.70 20.87
N LYS A 47 17.85 14.77 21.19
CA LYS A 47 16.98 14.11 20.20
C LYS A 47 15.57 14.66 20.30
N THR A 48 15.03 15.13 19.17
CA THR A 48 13.67 15.67 19.07
C THR A 48 12.77 14.71 18.31
N PHE A 49 11.67 14.31 18.94
CA PHE A 49 10.62 13.47 18.38
C PHE A 49 9.39 14.34 18.15
N SER A 50 9.01 14.54 16.89
CA SER A 50 7.88 15.39 16.52
C SER A 50 6.68 14.56 16.12
N ASP A 51 5.49 14.95 16.58
CA ASP A 51 4.21 14.54 16.02
C ASP A 51 3.98 15.28 14.69
N THR A 52 4.82 15.00 13.69
CA THR A 52 4.43 15.24 12.31
C THR A 52 3.43 14.13 12.00
N GLY A 53 2.13 14.38 12.23
CA GLY A 53 1.07 13.40 11.96
C GLY A 53 1.36 12.65 10.65
N VAL A 54 1.18 11.32 10.67
CA VAL A 54 1.57 10.34 9.62
C VAL A 54 2.55 10.91 8.61
N SER A 55 3.86 10.70 8.82
CA SER A 55 4.88 11.05 7.83
C SER A 55 4.36 10.72 6.45
N SER A 56 4.21 11.74 5.60
CA SER A 56 3.80 11.56 4.20
C SER A 56 4.78 10.57 3.60
N VAL A 57 4.34 9.32 3.49
CA VAL A 57 5.13 8.26 2.86
C VAL A 57 5.28 8.74 1.44
N ALA A 58 6.53 8.99 1.02
CA ALA A 58 6.83 9.31 -0.37
C ALA A 58 6.03 8.34 -1.25
N PRO A 59 5.27 8.83 -2.26
CA PRO A 59 4.39 7.98 -3.04
C PRO A 59 5.19 6.77 -3.49
N ALA A 60 4.70 5.59 -3.11
CA ALA A 60 5.44 4.37 -3.31
C ALA A 60 5.70 4.23 -4.82
N GLN A 61 6.97 4.29 -5.22
CA GLN A 61 7.35 4.54 -6.61
C GLN A 61 6.85 3.38 -7.48
N GLU A 62 5.81 3.64 -8.27
CA GLU A 62 5.27 2.66 -9.19
C GLU A 62 6.34 2.35 -10.24
N THR A 63 6.79 1.11 -10.27
CA THR A 63 7.85 0.68 -11.19
C THR A 63 7.20 0.05 -12.41
N PHE A 64 7.50 0.56 -13.61
CA PHE A 64 7.09 -0.13 -14.84
C PHE A 64 7.84 -1.45 -14.97
N ILE A 65 7.11 -2.54 -15.14
CA ILE A 65 7.67 -3.88 -15.33
C ILE A 65 7.04 -4.57 -16.54
N SER A 66 7.79 -5.48 -17.12
CA SER A 66 7.32 -6.43 -18.11
C SER A 66 7.62 -7.86 -17.66
N GLY A 67 6.82 -8.81 -18.13
CA GLY A 67 7.00 -10.21 -17.79
C GLY A 67 6.22 -11.13 -18.70
N SER A 68 6.45 -12.42 -18.57
CA SER A 68 5.70 -13.46 -19.25
C SER A 68 5.55 -14.68 -18.35
N GLY A 69 4.55 -15.51 -18.64
CA GLY A 69 4.28 -16.73 -17.90
C GLY A 69 2.96 -17.36 -18.33
N LYS A 70 2.53 -18.41 -17.64
CA LYS A 70 1.24 -19.05 -17.88
C LYS A 70 0.19 -18.58 -16.88
N ILE A 71 -1.04 -18.42 -17.35
CA ILE A 71 -2.18 -18.13 -16.50
C ILE A 71 -2.47 -19.35 -15.62
N THR A 72 -2.41 -19.20 -14.31
CA THR A 72 -2.74 -20.27 -13.35
C THR A 72 -4.15 -20.14 -12.80
N SER A 73 -4.68 -18.92 -12.72
CA SER A 73 -6.06 -18.68 -12.29
C SER A 73 -6.60 -17.39 -12.87
N LEU A 74 -7.87 -17.40 -13.27
CA LEU A 74 -8.64 -16.19 -13.54
C LEU A 74 -9.20 -15.65 -12.21
N GLN A 75 -9.13 -14.34 -12.00
CA GLN A 75 -9.67 -13.67 -10.82
C GLN A 75 -10.92 -12.91 -11.23
N LEU A 76 -12.07 -13.33 -10.69
CA LEU A 76 -13.36 -12.69 -10.95
C LEU A 76 -13.71 -11.70 -9.83
N ASN A 77 -14.41 -10.62 -10.17
CA ASN A 77 -15.03 -9.74 -9.19
C ASN A 77 -16.34 -10.36 -8.66
N ARG A 78 -17.04 -9.64 -7.76
CA ARG A 78 -18.33 -10.07 -7.20
C ARG A 78 -19.45 -10.22 -8.25
N GLU A 79 -19.30 -9.59 -9.40
CA GLU A 79 -20.26 -9.61 -10.51
C GLU A 79 -19.92 -10.70 -11.54
N ASN A 80 -19.04 -11.65 -11.19
CA ASN A 80 -18.55 -12.70 -12.08
C ASN A 80 -17.81 -12.18 -13.33
N MET A 81 -17.39 -10.93 -13.34
CA MET A 81 -16.58 -10.34 -14.40
C MET A 81 -15.10 -10.53 -14.12
N LEU A 82 -14.29 -10.69 -15.18
CA LEU A 82 -12.85 -10.77 -15.05
C LEU A 82 -12.30 -9.46 -14.43
N ALA A 83 -11.54 -9.59 -13.35
CA ALA A 83 -10.90 -8.47 -12.65
C ALA A 83 -9.36 -8.57 -12.69
N GLY A 84 -8.85 -9.76 -13.00
CA GLY A 84 -7.42 -9.99 -13.08
C GLY A 84 -7.04 -11.44 -13.34
N LEU A 85 -5.73 -11.68 -13.35
CA LEU A 85 -5.14 -12.97 -13.66
C LEU A 85 -4.01 -13.25 -12.68
N LEU A 86 -3.89 -14.49 -12.24
CA LEU A 86 -2.70 -14.99 -11.58
C LEU A 86 -1.82 -15.69 -12.60
N ILE A 87 -0.54 -15.36 -12.59
CA ILE A 87 0.50 -15.99 -13.40
C ILE A 87 1.34 -16.94 -12.53
N ASP A 88 1.89 -17.98 -13.12
CA ASP A 88 2.74 -19.00 -12.48
C ASP A 88 3.91 -18.47 -11.64
N ASN A 89 4.40 -17.26 -11.94
CA ASN A 89 5.44 -16.56 -11.19
C ASN A 89 4.92 -15.76 -9.97
N ASN A 90 3.73 -16.09 -9.45
CA ASN A 90 3.05 -15.37 -8.36
C ASN A 90 2.77 -13.87 -8.66
N THR A 91 2.60 -13.52 -9.93
CA THR A 91 2.19 -12.17 -10.32
C THR A 91 0.68 -12.11 -10.51
N VAL A 92 0.05 -11.15 -9.82
CA VAL A 92 -1.36 -10.81 -10.01
C VAL A 92 -1.46 -9.59 -10.93
N LEU A 93 -1.97 -9.81 -12.13
CA LEU A 93 -2.32 -8.75 -13.06
C LEU A 93 -3.74 -8.27 -12.77
N ARG A 94 -3.89 -7.00 -12.43
CA ARG A 94 -5.20 -6.33 -12.39
C ARG A 94 -5.49 -5.74 -13.75
N ILE A 95 -6.67 -6.04 -14.29
CA ILE A 95 -7.12 -5.55 -15.59
C ILE A 95 -8.36 -4.66 -15.35
N PRO A 96 -8.42 -3.46 -15.96
CA PRO A 96 -9.61 -2.61 -15.92
C PRO A 96 -10.86 -3.35 -16.44
N PRO A 97 -12.05 -3.12 -15.88
CA PRO A 97 -13.26 -3.86 -16.25
C PRO A 97 -13.55 -3.85 -17.75
N LEU A 98 -13.38 -2.71 -18.41
CA LEU A 98 -13.67 -2.56 -19.84
C LEU A 98 -12.77 -3.45 -20.71
N SER A 99 -11.45 -3.43 -20.45
CA SER A 99 -10.50 -4.29 -21.15
C SER A 99 -10.71 -5.76 -20.80
N ALA A 100 -11.07 -6.05 -19.54
CA ALA A 100 -11.30 -7.41 -19.09
C ALA A 100 -12.48 -8.07 -19.82
N MET A 101 -13.54 -7.32 -20.17
CA MET A 101 -14.65 -7.83 -20.98
C MET A 101 -14.22 -8.24 -22.39
N GLN A 102 -13.33 -7.46 -23.04
CA GLN A 102 -12.82 -7.76 -24.38
C GLN A 102 -11.88 -8.97 -24.36
N LEU A 103 -11.15 -9.13 -23.26
CA LEU A 103 -10.13 -10.15 -23.08
C LEU A 103 -10.67 -11.47 -22.54
N ALA A 104 -11.82 -11.47 -21.84
CA ALA A 104 -12.34 -12.62 -21.11
C ALA A 104 -12.48 -13.88 -21.99
N SER A 105 -12.89 -13.72 -23.24
CA SER A 105 -13.04 -14.82 -24.20
C SER A 105 -11.71 -15.41 -24.68
N SER A 106 -10.63 -14.63 -24.64
CA SER A 106 -9.30 -15.03 -25.11
C SER A 106 -8.39 -15.55 -24.00
N LEU A 107 -8.72 -15.27 -22.73
CA LEU A 107 -7.91 -15.64 -21.57
C LEU A 107 -8.38 -16.96 -20.98
N GLN A 108 -7.54 -17.99 -21.09
CA GLN A 108 -7.79 -19.30 -20.53
C GLN A 108 -6.69 -19.71 -19.57
N VAL A 109 -7.04 -20.46 -18.52
CA VAL A 109 -6.05 -21.05 -17.63
C VAL A 109 -5.15 -21.99 -18.43
N GLY A 110 -3.84 -21.87 -18.25
CA GLY A 110 -2.80 -22.59 -18.99
C GLY A 110 -2.25 -21.85 -20.21
N SER A 111 -2.93 -20.81 -20.71
CA SER A 111 -2.43 -20.00 -21.82
C SER A 111 -1.17 -19.22 -21.43
N ALA A 112 -0.22 -19.18 -22.36
CA ALA A 112 0.96 -18.33 -22.23
C ALA A 112 0.60 -16.87 -22.51
N VAL A 113 1.04 -15.98 -21.64
CA VAL A 113 0.82 -14.54 -21.76
C VAL A 113 2.11 -13.77 -21.52
N ALA A 114 2.24 -12.63 -22.19
CA ALA A 114 3.21 -11.60 -21.87
C ALA A 114 2.46 -10.34 -21.44
N PHE A 115 3.01 -9.59 -20.48
CA PHE A 115 2.37 -8.39 -19.97
C PHE A 115 3.37 -7.28 -19.74
N THR A 116 2.86 -6.05 -19.74
CA THR A 116 3.55 -4.88 -19.19
C THR A 116 2.61 -4.10 -18.30
N GLY A 117 3.15 -3.39 -17.32
CA GLY A 117 2.33 -2.62 -16.41
C GLY A 117 3.09 -2.00 -15.26
N MET A 118 2.36 -1.30 -14.40
CA MET A 118 2.92 -0.66 -13.22
C MET A 118 2.85 -1.63 -12.04
N LYS A 119 4.00 -1.99 -11.48
CA LYS A 119 4.07 -2.70 -10.21
C LYS A 119 3.51 -1.79 -9.12
N ARG A 120 2.44 -2.25 -8.47
CA ARG A 120 1.87 -1.56 -7.31
C ARG A 120 2.81 -1.78 -6.14
N ALA A 121 3.28 -0.69 -5.56
CA ALA A 121 3.97 -0.74 -4.28
C ALA A 121 2.96 -0.73 -3.13
N LEU A 122 3.25 -1.47 -2.06
CA LEU A 122 2.38 -1.54 -0.89
C LEU A 122 2.46 -0.24 -0.11
N ASN A 123 1.31 0.27 0.32
CA ASN A 123 1.28 1.42 1.22
C ASN A 123 1.71 1.00 2.63
N ALA A 124 2.21 1.96 3.41
CA ALA A 124 2.56 1.69 4.80
C ALA A 124 1.31 1.23 5.58
N GLY A 125 1.41 0.06 6.20
CA GLY A 125 0.29 -0.59 6.90
C GLY A 125 -0.51 -1.58 6.06
N GLU A 126 -0.27 -1.70 4.75
CA GLU A 126 -0.82 -2.77 3.92
C GLU A 126 0.11 -4.00 3.95
N ALA A 127 -0.45 -5.16 4.27
CA ALA A 127 0.24 -6.45 4.16
C ALA A 127 -0.51 -7.32 3.15
N LEU A 128 0.23 -7.93 2.22
CA LEU A 128 -0.32 -8.98 1.35
C LEU A 128 -0.30 -10.30 2.10
N GLN A 129 -1.41 -11.03 2.03
CA GLN A 129 -1.46 -12.42 2.46
C GLN A 129 -0.76 -13.29 1.41
N GLY A 130 0.58 -13.33 1.45
CA GLY A 130 1.43 -14.13 0.55
C GLY A 130 2.46 -13.32 -0.24
N ASN A 131 3.40 -14.03 -0.89
CA ASN A 131 4.46 -13.43 -1.71
C ASN A 131 3.96 -13.17 -3.15
N TYR A 132 2.99 -12.27 -3.30
CA TYR A 132 2.47 -11.90 -4.62
C TYR A 132 3.01 -10.54 -5.08
N THR A 133 3.27 -10.44 -6.38
CA THR A 133 3.54 -9.14 -7.03
C THR A 133 2.24 -8.63 -7.65
N LEU A 134 1.74 -7.47 -7.21
CA LEU A 134 0.58 -6.84 -7.84
C LEU A 134 1.03 -5.90 -8.94
N VAL A 135 0.39 -6.01 -10.10
CA VAL A 135 0.68 -5.21 -11.28
C VAL A 135 -0.61 -4.68 -11.87
N HIS A 136 -0.72 -3.37 -12.04
CA HIS A 136 -1.73 -2.77 -12.90
C HIS A 136 -1.32 -2.98 -14.35
N CYS A 137 -2.04 -3.85 -15.05
CA CYS A 137 -1.74 -4.22 -16.42
C CYS A 137 -1.99 -3.03 -17.36
N GLN A 138 -1.04 -2.73 -18.24
CA GLN A 138 -1.19 -1.75 -19.33
C GLN A 138 -1.31 -2.44 -20.68
N THR A 139 -0.49 -3.47 -20.92
CA THR A 139 -0.61 -4.30 -22.12
C THR A 139 -0.56 -5.76 -21.75
N ILE A 140 -1.32 -6.57 -22.48
CA ILE A 140 -1.27 -8.02 -22.37
C ILE A 140 -1.29 -8.62 -23.77
N THR A 141 -0.38 -9.56 -24.00
CA THR A 141 -0.30 -10.34 -25.22
C THR A 141 -0.69 -11.77 -24.92
N VAL A 142 -1.74 -12.26 -25.57
CA VAL A 142 -2.21 -13.65 -25.45
C VAL A 142 -2.42 -14.21 -26.86
N ASN A 143 -1.97 -15.44 -27.09
CA ASN A 143 -2.07 -16.11 -28.40
C ASN A 143 -1.52 -15.28 -29.58
N GLY A 144 -0.48 -14.46 -29.34
CA GLY A 144 0.12 -13.59 -30.36
C GLY A 144 -0.62 -12.27 -30.62
N HIS A 145 -1.76 -12.03 -29.96
CA HIS A 145 -2.52 -10.78 -30.05
C HIS A 145 -2.24 -9.90 -28.83
N GLN A 146 -1.81 -8.67 -29.08
CA GLN A 146 -1.61 -7.67 -28.04
C GLN A 146 -2.88 -6.85 -27.82
N TYR A 147 -3.24 -6.68 -26.57
CA TYR A 147 -4.38 -5.92 -26.10
C TYR A 147 -3.92 -4.83 -25.14
N LEU A 148 -4.63 -3.71 -25.18
CA LEU A 148 -4.39 -2.55 -24.33
C LEU A 148 -5.38 -2.59 -23.16
N ALA A 149 -4.84 -2.52 -21.95
CA ALA A 149 -5.56 -2.41 -20.70
C ALA A 149 -5.51 -0.94 -20.26
N GLN A 150 -6.56 -0.16 -20.58
CA GLN A 150 -6.68 1.27 -20.22
C GLN A 150 -7.92 1.51 -19.37
#